data_AF-A0A0V8J970-F1
#
_entry.id   AF-A0A0V8J970-F1
#
_cell.length_a   1.000
_cell.length_b   1.000
_cell.length_c   1.000
_cell.angle_alpha   90.00
_cell.angle_beta   90.00
_cell.angle_gamma   90.00
#
_symmetry.space_group_name_H-M   'P 1'
#
loop_
_entity.id
_entity.type
_entity.pdbx_description
1 polymer ?
#
loop_
_entity_poly.entity_id
_entity_poly.type
_entity_poly.pdbx_seq_one_letter_code
_entity_poly.pdbx_strand_id
1 'polypeptide(L)'
;MKKLIITNIERVEDTEFLVAVLYGKDGFIADEIITPFEGYERAVDKLLELAGGDTTDVWTASGRIFKECLMIGGLAPQIKHSSDVKDTKERCERYYDILLDVHELKPLRKPSKMRVILVRIFRGITKLIEGDGFDYDEV
;
A
#
# COMPACT_ATOMS: atom_id res chain seq x y z
N MET A 1 1.41 25.15 -1.72
CA MET A 1 2.37 24.02 -1.73
C MET A 1 2.54 23.50 -3.15
N LYS A 2 3.54 22.66 -3.44
CA LYS A 2 3.52 21.88 -4.68
C LYS A 2 2.37 20.86 -4.61
N LYS A 3 1.92 20.35 -5.76
CA LYS A 3 0.99 19.21 -5.78
C LYS A 3 1.66 18.03 -5.08
N LEU A 4 0.86 17.21 -4.40
CA LEU A 4 1.34 16.04 -3.68
C LEU A 4 0.52 14.82 -4.10
N ILE A 5 1.18 13.74 -4.48
CA ILE A 5 0.55 12.43 -4.63
C ILE A 5 0.94 11.57 -3.43
N ILE A 6 -0.03 11.07 -2.68
CA ILE A 6 0.20 10.01 -1.69
C ILE A 6 -0.16 8.68 -2.36
N THR A 7 0.78 7.75 -2.42
CA THR A 7 0.58 6.49 -3.14
C THR A 7 1.25 5.28 -2.46
N ASN A 8 0.56 4.15 -2.53
CA ASN A 8 1.08 2.87 -2.08
C ASN A 8 0.40 1.72 -2.83
N ILE A 9 0.97 0.53 -2.73
CA ILE A 9 0.31 -0.71 -3.13
C ILE A 9 -0.41 -1.25 -1.91
N GLU A 10 -1.72 -1.33 -1.99
CA GLU A 10 -2.57 -1.88 -0.95
C GLU A 10 -3.17 -3.20 -1.41
N ARG A 11 -3.42 -4.11 -0.47
CA ARG A 11 -3.97 -5.43 -0.77
C ARG A 11 -5.41 -5.53 -0.30
N VAL A 12 -6.29 -5.89 -1.23
CA VAL A 12 -7.68 -6.26 -0.95
C VAL A 12 -7.82 -7.74 -1.29
N GLU A 13 -8.01 -8.55 -0.26
CA GLU A 13 -8.04 -10.01 -0.36
C GLU A 13 -6.75 -10.61 -0.95
N ASP A 14 -6.82 -11.22 -2.14
CA ASP A 14 -5.69 -11.80 -2.87
C ASP A 14 -5.18 -10.89 -3.99
N THR A 15 -5.79 -9.72 -4.17
CA THR A 15 -5.47 -8.79 -5.26
C THR A 15 -4.79 -7.53 -4.72
N GLU A 16 -3.73 -7.11 -5.41
CA GLU A 16 -3.00 -5.88 -5.13
C GLU A 16 -3.58 -4.74 -5.96
N PHE A 17 -3.70 -3.56 -5.34
CA PHE A 17 -4.21 -2.34 -5.93
C PHE A 17 -3.18 -1.24 -5.79
N LEU A 18 -2.95 -0.50 -6.87
CA LEU A 18 -2.33 0.81 -6.78
C LEU A 18 -3.38 1.80 -6.26
N VAL A 19 -3.08 2.42 -5.14
CA VAL A 19 -3.85 3.54 -4.61
C VAL A 19 -2.99 4.78 -4.75
N ALA A 20 -3.52 5.82 -5.39
CA ALA A 20 -2.84 7.11 -5.48
C ALA A 20 -3.84 8.26 -5.36
N VAL A 21 -3.42 9.30 -4.65
CA VAL A 21 -4.29 10.39 -4.24
C VAL A 21 -3.58 11.69 -4.51
N LEU A 22 -4.12 12.49 -5.41
CA LEU A 22 -3.60 13.80 -5.74
C LEU A 22 -4.20 14.86 -4.83
N TYR A 23 -3.33 15.55 -4.11
CA TYR A 23 -3.62 16.76 -3.37
C TYR A 23 -3.21 17.97 -4.19
N GLY A 24 -4.15 18.90 -4.34
CA GLY A 24 -3.94 20.20 -4.96
C GLY A 24 -3.00 21.09 -4.14
N LYS A 25 -2.64 22.23 -4.73
CA LYS A 25 -1.74 23.21 -4.06
C LYS A 25 -2.36 23.85 -2.82
N ASP A 26 -3.69 23.78 -2.74
CA ASP A 26 -4.58 24.21 -1.66
C ASP A 26 -4.72 23.17 -0.54
N GLY A 27 -4.17 21.96 -0.72
CA GLY A 27 -4.22 20.88 0.26
C GLY A 27 -5.51 20.05 0.23
N PHE A 28 -6.42 20.33 -0.72
CA PHE A 28 -7.61 19.50 -0.93
C PHE A 28 -7.33 18.38 -1.93
N ILE A 29 -8.15 17.32 -1.88
CA ILE A 29 -8.07 16.23 -2.85
C ILE A 29 -8.53 16.78 -4.20
N ALA A 30 -7.64 16.74 -5.18
CA ALA A 30 -7.91 17.12 -6.55
C ALA A 30 -8.38 15.91 -7.38
N ASP A 31 -7.78 14.74 -7.15
CA ASP A 31 -8.12 13.51 -7.86
C ASP A 31 -7.67 12.26 -7.07
N GLU A 32 -8.20 11.09 -7.42
CA GLU A 32 -7.93 9.81 -6.75
C GLU A 32 -8.06 8.66 -7.75
N ILE A 33 -7.09 7.73 -7.69
CA ILE A 33 -7.14 6.47 -8.45
C ILE A 33 -6.97 5.28 -7.52
N ILE A 34 -7.81 4.26 -7.73
CA ILE A 34 -7.68 2.93 -7.17
C ILE A 34 -7.86 1.95 -8.32
N THR A 35 -6.83 1.17 -8.61
CA THR A 35 -6.80 0.28 -9.77
C THR A 35 -6.00 -0.97 -9.46
N PRO A 36 -6.32 -2.12 -10.06
CA PRO A 36 -5.48 -3.31 -9.94
C PRO A 36 -4.02 -2.99 -10.27
N PHE A 37 -3.11 -3.57 -9.48
CA PHE A 37 -1.67 -3.39 -9.66
C PHE A 37 -1.19 -4.27 -10.82
N GLU A 38 -0.82 -3.64 -11.93
CA GLU A 38 -0.39 -4.30 -13.17
C GLU A 38 1.15 -4.37 -13.30
N GLY A 39 1.88 -3.98 -12.26
CA GLY A 39 3.33 -3.86 -12.27
C GLY A 39 3.79 -2.42 -12.03
N TYR A 40 5.07 -2.27 -11.69
CA TYR A 40 5.59 -0.97 -11.24
C TYR A 40 5.70 0.08 -12.35
N GLU A 41 6.05 -0.33 -13.57
CA GLU A 41 6.12 0.58 -14.73
C GLU A 41 4.75 1.23 -15.00
N ARG A 42 3.72 0.39 -15.15
CA ARG A 42 2.30 0.80 -15.26
C ARG A 42 1.87 1.68 -14.09
N ALA A 43 2.35 1.39 -12.88
CA ALA A 43 2.02 2.20 -11.72
C ALA A 43 2.60 3.61 -11.84
N VAL A 44 3.85 3.76 -12.27
CA VAL A 44 4.45 5.09 -12.45
C VAL A 44 3.80 5.85 -13.60
N ASP A 45 3.43 5.18 -14.69
CA ASP A 45 2.67 5.80 -15.79
C ASP A 45 1.39 6.44 -15.27
N LYS A 46 0.61 5.72 -14.45
CA LYS A 46 -0.61 6.26 -13.83
C LYS A 46 -0.34 7.42 -12.88
N LEU A 47 0.79 7.41 -12.16
CA LEU A 47 1.19 8.53 -11.30
C LEU A 47 1.56 9.78 -12.13
N LEU A 48 2.17 9.61 -13.31
CA LEU A 48 2.48 10.70 -14.22
C LEU A 48 1.22 11.28 -14.86
N GLU A 49 0.30 10.42 -15.29
CA GLU A 49 -1.02 10.82 -15.77
C GLU A 49 -1.73 11.67 -14.70
N LEU A 50 -1.73 11.19 -13.45
CA LEU A 50 -2.30 11.91 -12.32
C LEU A 50 -1.58 13.24 -12.03
N ALA A 51 -0.26 13.31 -12.21
CA ALA A 51 0.51 14.55 -12.04
C ALA A 51 0.15 15.62 -13.10
N GLY A 52 -0.35 15.21 -14.26
CA GLY A 52 -0.81 16.10 -15.32
C GLY A 52 0.30 16.96 -15.93
N GLY A 53 1.53 16.43 -16.00
CA GLY A 53 2.69 17.11 -16.59
C GLY A 53 3.41 18.13 -15.69
N ASP A 54 2.88 18.43 -14.50
CA ASP A 54 3.57 19.25 -13.51
C ASP A 54 4.51 18.40 -12.66
N THR A 55 5.65 18.96 -12.26
CA THR A 55 6.49 18.33 -11.24
C THR A 55 5.73 18.21 -9.92
N THR A 56 5.48 16.97 -9.50
CA THR A 56 4.59 16.65 -8.38
C THR A 56 5.36 15.84 -7.32
N ASP A 57 5.23 16.23 -6.06
CA ASP A 57 5.83 15.49 -4.95
C ASP A 57 5.09 14.15 -4.79
N VAL A 58 5.81 13.05 -4.58
CA VAL A 58 5.20 11.72 -4.42
C VAL A 58 5.62 11.13 -3.09
N TRP A 59 4.67 10.84 -2.21
CA TRP A 59 4.91 10.18 -0.94
C TRP A 59 4.52 8.72 -1.03
N THR A 60 5.45 7.83 -0.67
CA THR A 60 5.20 6.39 -0.65
C THR A 60 5.97 5.72 0.49
N ALA A 61 5.43 4.63 1.03
CA ALA A 61 6.17 3.72 1.90
C ALA A 61 6.83 2.57 1.12
N SER A 62 6.52 2.41 -0.18
CA SER A 62 7.07 1.35 -1.01
C SER A 62 8.43 1.75 -1.59
N GLY A 63 9.49 1.05 -1.16
CA GLY A 63 10.83 1.24 -1.72
C GLY A 63 10.91 0.98 -3.22
N ARG A 64 10.05 0.10 -3.75
CA ARG A 64 9.97 -0.17 -5.19
C ARG A 64 9.32 0.98 -5.96
N ILE A 65 8.17 1.49 -5.51
CA ILE A 65 7.55 2.68 -6.14
C ILE A 65 8.51 3.86 -6.12
N PHE A 66 9.16 4.10 -4.98
CA PHE A 66 10.16 5.15 -4.85
C PHE A 66 11.28 5.04 -5.89
N LYS A 67 11.87 3.85 -6.04
CA LYS A 67 12.93 3.60 -7.01
C LYS A 67 12.48 3.86 -8.45
N GLU A 68 11.30 3.39 -8.82
CA GLU A 68 10.78 3.53 -10.19
C GLU A 68 10.44 5.00 -10.50
N CYS A 69 9.87 5.73 -9.54
CA CYS A 69 9.64 7.17 -9.67
C CYS A 69 10.94 7.97 -9.82
N LEU A 70 12.06 7.53 -9.22
CA LEU A 70 13.36 8.22 -9.38
C LEU A 70 13.91 8.16 -10.80
N MET A 71 13.52 7.14 -11.57
CA MET A 71 13.99 6.94 -12.94
C MET A 71 13.27 7.83 -13.95
N ILE A 72 12.17 8.48 -13.55
CA ILE A 72 11.28 9.22 -14.45
C ILE A 72 11.17 10.69 -14.04
N GLY A 73 11.29 11.59 -15.01
CA GLY A 73 11.10 13.02 -14.81
C GLY A 73 9.64 13.38 -14.55
N GLY A 74 9.41 14.41 -13.72
CA GLY A 74 8.06 14.91 -13.41
C GLY A 74 7.52 14.43 -12.06
N LEU A 75 8.14 13.43 -11.44
CA LEU A 75 7.82 12.99 -10.08
C LEU A 75 8.99 13.28 -9.15
N ALA A 76 8.70 13.80 -7.96
CA ALA A 76 9.68 14.03 -6.91
C ALA A 76 9.39 13.07 -5.73
N PRO A 77 9.85 11.80 -5.81
CA PRO A 77 9.48 10.79 -4.83
C PRO A 77 10.19 10.99 -3.50
N GLN A 78 9.48 10.66 -2.42
CA GLN A 78 9.95 10.66 -1.05
C GLN A 78 9.48 9.39 -0.35
N ILE A 79 10.42 8.64 0.21
CA ILE A 79 10.11 7.56 1.16
C ILE A 79 9.54 8.19 2.43
N LYS A 80 8.39 7.70 2.86
CA LYS A 80 7.71 8.11 4.10
C LYS A 80 7.43 6.89 4.97
N HIS A 81 7.11 7.15 6.23
CA HIS A 81 6.68 6.09 7.14
C HIS A 81 5.26 5.64 6.77
N SER A 82 4.90 4.41 7.12
CA SER A 82 3.56 3.84 6.82
C SER A 82 2.42 4.65 7.44
N SER A 83 2.68 5.38 8.53
CA SER A 83 1.72 6.31 9.15
C SER A 83 1.39 7.51 8.27
N ASP A 84 2.36 7.99 7.48
CA ASP A 84 2.21 9.20 6.67
C ASP A 84 1.47 8.92 5.36
N VAL A 85 1.44 7.64 4.95
CA VAL A 85 0.70 7.16 3.78
C VAL A 85 -0.53 6.37 4.16
N LYS A 86 -0.92 6.33 5.45
CA LYS A 86 -2.05 5.54 5.96
C LYS A 86 -3.37 5.80 5.21
N ASP A 87 -3.48 7.00 4.66
CA ASP A 87 -4.60 7.46 3.86
C ASP A 87 -4.87 6.61 2.60
N THR A 88 -3.86 5.90 2.06
CA THR A 88 -4.04 4.93 0.97
C THR A 88 -4.82 3.71 1.45
N LYS A 89 -4.46 3.20 2.62
CA LYS A 89 -5.15 2.07 3.25
C LYS A 89 -6.58 2.42 3.64
N GLU A 90 -6.80 3.60 4.22
CA GLU A 90 -8.14 4.06 4.61
C GLU A 90 -9.08 4.20 3.40
N ARG A 91 -8.55 4.60 2.24
CA ARG A 91 -9.30 4.60 0.98
C ARG A 91 -9.67 3.21 0.49
N CYS A 92 -8.71 2.29 0.46
CA CYS A 92 -9.01 0.89 0.13
C CYS A 92 -10.08 0.30 1.06
N GLU A 93 -10.02 0.59 2.37
CA GLU A 93 -11.03 0.15 3.32
C GLU A 93 -12.40 0.80 3.07
N ARG A 94 -12.44 2.08 2.70
CA ARG A 94 -13.67 2.81 2.37
C ARG A 94 -14.36 2.24 1.12
N TYR A 95 -13.59 1.89 0.10
CA TYR A 95 -14.12 1.36 -1.17
C TYR A 95 -14.14 -0.17 -1.22
N TYR A 96 -13.86 -0.84 -0.10
CA TYR A 96 -13.67 -2.29 -0.05
C TYR A 96 -14.82 -3.06 -0.71
N ASP A 97 -16.07 -2.78 -0.34
CA ASP A 97 -17.23 -3.49 -0.90
C ASP A 97 -17.39 -3.24 -2.41
N ILE A 98 -17.08 -2.03 -2.88
CA ILE A 98 -17.12 -1.68 -4.31
C ILE A 98 -16.00 -2.41 -5.06
N LEU A 99 -14.79 -2.47 -4.48
CA LEU A 99 -13.66 -3.17 -5.09
C LEU A 99 -13.92 -4.67 -5.17
N LEU A 100 -14.60 -5.27 -4.19
CA LEU A 100 -15.02 -6.67 -4.27
C LEU A 100 -16.01 -6.90 -5.41
N ASP A 101 -17.00 -6.02 -5.57
CA ASP A 101 -18.05 -6.15 -6.58
C ASP A 101 -17.50 -5.93 -8.00
N VAL A 102 -16.80 -4.81 -8.22
CA VAL A 102 -16.27 -4.42 -9.54
C VAL A 102 -15.21 -5.40 -10.05
N HIS A 103 -14.43 -6.00 -9.15
CA HIS A 103 -13.36 -6.94 -9.52
C HIS A 103 -13.71 -8.41 -9.26
N GLU A 104 -14.98 -8.71 -8.98
CA GLU A 104 -15.50 -10.07 -8.73
C GLU A 104 -14.68 -10.86 -7.68
N LEU A 105 -14.11 -10.16 -6.69
CA LEU A 105 -13.23 -10.76 -5.71
C LEU A 105 -14.06 -11.51 -4.67
N LYS A 106 -13.59 -12.71 -4.30
CA LYS A 106 -14.20 -13.48 -3.23
C LYS A 106 -13.58 -13.03 -1.90
N PRO A 107 -14.38 -12.55 -0.92
CA PRO A 107 -13.84 -12.25 0.39
C PRO A 107 -13.23 -13.51 0.97
N LEU A 108 -11.93 -13.45 1.31
CA LEU A 108 -11.31 -14.52 2.08
C LEU A 108 -12.08 -14.60 3.39
N ARG A 109 -12.56 -15.80 3.71
CA ARG A 109 -13.22 -16.04 4.98
C ARG A 109 -12.27 -15.58 6.08
N LYS A 110 -12.62 -14.48 6.77
CA LYS A 110 -11.88 -14.02 7.95
C LYS A 110 -11.68 -15.24 8.85
N PRO A 111 -10.43 -15.58 9.22
CA PRO A 111 -10.19 -16.72 10.10
C PRO A 111 -11.04 -16.52 11.35
N SER A 112 -11.74 -17.58 11.78
CA SER A 112 -12.64 -17.48 12.93
C SER A 112 -11.88 -16.89 14.12
N LYS A 113 -12.56 -16.14 15.00
CA LYS A 113 -11.92 -15.54 16.18
C LYS A 113 -11.14 -16.58 17.00
N MET A 114 -11.64 -17.82 17.06
CA MET A 114 -10.93 -18.96 17.65
C MET A 114 -9.62 -19.31 16.92
N ARG A 115 -9.60 -19.33 15.58
CA ARG A 115 -8.35 -19.56 14.82
C ARG A 115 -7.33 -18.46 15.05
N VAL A 116 -7.75 -17.20 15.13
CA VAL A 116 -6.85 -16.08 15.44
C VAL A 116 -6.27 -16.21 16.85
N ILE A 117 -7.11 -16.57 17.82
CA ILE A 117 -6.68 -16.83 19.21
C ILE A 117 -5.70 -18.01 19.26
N LEU A 118 -6.01 -19.12 18.58
CA LEU A 118 -5.13 -20.29 18.48
C LEU A 118 -3.77 -19.92 17.86
N VAL A 119 -3.74 -19.21 16.75
CA VAL A 119 -2.48 -18.75 16.13
C VAL A 119 -1.67 -17.87 17.08
N ARG A 120 -2.33 -17.02 17.87
CA ARG A 120 -1.67 -16.17 18.86
C ARG A 120 -1.08 -16.98 20.01
N ILE A 121 -1.79 -18.01 20.47
CA ILE A 121 -1.31 -18.96 21.48
C ILE A 121 -0.12 -19.75 20.94
N PHE A 122 -0.23 -20.31 19.73
CA PHE A 122 0.86 -21.05 19.10
C PHE A 122 2.10 -20.19 18.90
N ARG A 123 1.96 -18.93 18.46
CA ARG A 123 3.10 -17.99 18.37
C ARG A 123 3.73 -17.67 19.72
N GLY A 124 2.94 -17.64 20.79
CA GLY A 124 3.45 -17.47 22.15
C GLY A 124 4.25 -18.70 22.58
N ILE A 125 3.75 -19.89 22.28
CA ILE A 125 4.42 -21.16 22.58
C ILE A 125 5.69 -21.33 21.75
N THR A 126 5.68 -21.03 20.44
CA THR A 126 6.91 -21.12 19.62
C THR A 126 7.97 -20.17 20.13
N LYS A 127 7.62 -18.93 20.48
CA LYS A 127 8.57 -18.00 21.13
C LYS A 127 9.10 -18.49 22.47
N LEU A 128 8.26 -19.18 23.25
CA LEU A 128 8.67 -19.76 24.54
C LEU A 128 9.60 -20.96 24.36
N ILE A 129 9.42 -21.73 23.28
CA ILE A 129 10.25 -22.89 22.92
C ILE A 129 11.56 -22.45 22.26
N GLU A 130 11.52 -21.47 21.37
CA GLU A 130 12.69 -20.88 20.69
C GLU A 130 13.59 -20.12 21.68
N GLY A 131 13.03 -19.64 22.80
CA GLY A 131 13.74 -18.81 23.77
C GLY A 131 14.11 -17.44 23.20
N ASP A 132 14.31 -16.44 24.05
CA ASP A 132 14.92 -15.18 23.58
C ASP A 132 16.38 -15.45 23.18
N GLY A 133 16.60 -15.82 21.90
CA GLY A 133 17.91 -15.80 21.26
C GLY A 133 18.66 -17.13 21.11
N PHE A 134 18.01 -18.28 20.93
CA PHE A 134 18.72 -19.51 20.51
C PHE A 134 18.52 -19.81 19.02
N ASP A 135 19.63 -19.69 18.28
CA ASP A 135 19.72 -20.06 16.86
C ASP A 135 20.01 -21.57 16.76
N TYR A 136 19.12 -22.32 16.10
CA TYR A 136 19.26 -23.77 15.94
C TYR A 136 20.07 -24.15 14.68
N ASP A 137 20.54 -23.17 13.91
CA ASP A 137 21.30 -23.40 12.66
C ASP A 137 22.81 -23.69 12.87
N GLU A 138 23.29 -23.84 14.12
CA GLU A 138 24.68 -24.22 14.44
C GLU A 138 24.82 -25.60 15.15
N VAL A 139 24.00 -26.61 14.80
CA VAL A 139 24.26 -28.02 15.18
C VAL A 139 24.29 -28.96 13.98
#